data_AF-A0A371GSP2-F1
#
_entry.id   AF-A0A371GSP2-F1
#
_cell.length_a   1.000
_cell.length_b   1.000
_cell.length_c   1.000
_cell.angle_alpha   90.00
_cell.angle_beta   90.00
_cell.angle_gamma   90.00
#
_symmetry.space_group_name_H-M   'P 1'
#
loop_
_entity.id
_entity.type
_entity.pdbx_description
1 polymer ?
#
loop_
_entity_poly.entity_id
_entity_poly.type
_entity_poly.pdbx_seq_one_letter_code
_entity_poly.pdbx_strand_id
1 'polypeptide(L)'
;MRVAEQREDELCQQITAIKTIAERTKRPAQETMIIQAFWGQPFSEEIDRTPISANFRELVVEPFEGTQDPHAHFEQNETIRSS
;
A
#
# COMPACT_ATOMS: atom_id res chain seq x y z
N MET A 1 24.20 16.12 12.88
CA MET A 1 24.50 15.34 11.67
C MET A 1 24.77 13.87 11.96
N ARG A 2 25.62 13.55 12.95
CA ARG A 2 25.98 12.16 13.34
C ARG A 2 24.81 11.18 13.57
N VAL A 3 23.69 11.64 14.12
CA VAL A 3 22.52 10.78 14.37
C VAL A 3 21.78 10.40 13.08
N ALA A 4 21.76 11.28 12.09
CA ALA A 4 21.12 11.01 10.80
C ALA A 4 21.97 10.03 9.97
N GLU A 5 23.28 10.22 9.95
CA GLU A 5 24.24 9.32 9.29
C GLU A 5 24.18 7.91 9.89
N GLN A 6 24.13 7.81 11.23
CA GLN A 6 24.00 6.51 11.91
C GLN A 6 22.68 5.79 11.55
N ARG A 7 21.58 6.53 11.43
CA ARG A 7 20.27 5.98 11.02
C ARG A 7 20.31 5.47 9.58
N GLU A 8 21.01 6.16 8.69
CA GLU A 8 21.19 5.76 7.30
C GLU A 8 22.03 4.49 7.18
N ASP A 9 23.12 4.39 7.95
CA ASP A 9 23.95 3.19 8.01
C ASP A 9 23.18 1.99 8.57
N GLU A 10 22.40 2.19 9.64
CA GLU A 10 21.52 1.17 10.23
C GLU A 10 20.47 0.68 9.21
N LEU A 11 19.92 1.60 8.41
CA LEU A 11 18.93 1.27 7.37
C LEU A 11 19.58 0.49 6.21
N CYS A 12 20.75 0.91 5.75
CA CYS A 12 21.50 0.23 4.69
C CYS A 12 21.86 -1.21 5.07
N GLN A 13 22.24 -1.43 6.34
CA GLN A 13 22.51 -2.77 6.86
C GLN A 13 21.26 -3.65 6.90
N GLN A 14 20.12 -3.10 7.34
CA GLN A 14 18.84 -3.82 7.35
C GLN A 14 18.40 -4.22 5.94
N ILE A 15 18.50 -3.30 4.97
CA ILE A 15 18.17 -3.57 3.56
C ILE A 15 19.07 -4.69 3.00
N THR A 16 20.36 -4.66 3.31
CA THR A 16 21.31 -5.69 2.87
C THR A 16 20.97 -7.05 3.47
N ALA A 17 20.61 -7.10 4.76
CA ALA A 17 20.19 -8.32 5.43
C ALA A 17 18.91 -8.90 4.80
N ILE A 18 17.91 -8.06 4.55
CA ILE A 18 16.64 -8.47 3.92
C ILE A 18 16.90 -8.98 2.49
N LYS A 19 17.70 -8.29 1.68
CA LYS A 19 18.07 -8.74 0.33
C LYS A 19 18.79 -10.10 0.37
N THR A 20 19.74 -10.26 1.28
CA THR A 20 20.47 -11.52 1.46
C THR A 20 19.54 -12.66 1.88
N ILE A 21 18.58 -12.39 2.78
CA ILE A 21 17.57 -13.36 3.20
C ILE A 21 16.63 -13.69 2.03
N ALA A 22 16.18 -12.71 1.26
CA ALA A 22 15.32 -12.92 0.09
C ALA A 22 16.03 -13.74 -1.01
N GLU A 23 17.32 -13.50 -1.24
CA GLU A 23 18.13 -14.26 -2.21
C GLU A 23 18.37 -15.71 -1.78
N ARG A 24 18.60 -15.95 -0.47
CA ARG A 24 18.76 -17.29 0.12
C ARG A 24 17.43 -18.03 0.23
N THR A 25 16.35 -17.29 0.47
CA THR A 25 14.97 -17.78 0.41
C THR A 25 14.53 -17.77 -1.05
N LYS A 26 15.30 -18.47 -1.89
CA LYS A 26 14.97 -18.72 -3.28
C LYS A 26 13.76 -19.65 -3.34
N ARG A 27 12.58 -19.15 -2.98
CA ARG A 27 11.31 -19.58 -3.56
C ARG A 27 11.28 -18.89 -4.92
N PRO A 28 11.81 -19.52 -5.97
CA PRO A 28 12.21 -18.81 -7.16
C PRO A 28 10.97 -18.58 -8.01
N ALA A 29 10.84 -17.37 -8.55
CA ALA A 29 9.93 -17.01 -9.63
C ALA A 29 8.42 -17.01 -9.32
N GLN A 30 7.88 -17.93 -8.53
CA GLN A 30 6.42 -18.10 -8.43
C GLN A 30 5.72 -16.90 -7.78
N GLU A 31 6.27 -16.32 -6.70
CA GLU A 31 5.61 -15.23 -5.97
C GLU A 31 5.71 -13.89 -6.72
N THR A 32 6.87 -13.59 -7.31
CA THR A 32 7.05 -12.44 -8.21
C THR A 32 6.23 -12.61 -9.51
N MET A 33 6.15 -13.82 -10.07
CA MET A 33 5.28 -14.13 -11.22
C MET A 33 3.80 -14.00 -10.86
N ILE A 34 3.37 -14.40 -9.66
CA ILE A 34 1.97 -14.25 -9.21
C ILE A 34 1.62 -12.78 -9.10
N ILE A 35 2.47 -11.96 -8.47
CA ILE A 35 2.23 -10.52 -8.36
C ILE A 35 2.21 -9.88 -9.76
N GLN A 36 3.20 -10.18 -10.61
CA GLN A 36 3.27 -9.61 -11.95
C GLN A 36 2.13 -10.08 -12.87
N ALA A 37 1.73 -11.36 -12.80
CA ALA A 37 0.59 -11.88 -13.53
C ALA A 37 -0.72 -11.27 -13.03
N PHE A 38 -0.86 -11.06 -11.72
CA PHE A 38 -2.06 -10.45 -11.12
C PHE A 38 -2.29 -9.01 -11.61
N TRP A 39 -1.24 -8.21 -11.80
CA TRP A 39 -1.35 -6.82 -12.27
C TRP A 39 -1.54 -6.66 -13.78
N GLY A 40 -1.46 -7.74 -14.56
CA GLY A 40 -1.60 -7.70 -16.02
C GLY A 40 -2.62 -8.69 -16.60
N GLN A 41 -3.23 -9.53 -15.76
CA GLN A 41 -4.31 -10.41 -16.20
C GLN A 41 -5.58 -9.58 -16.39
N PRO A 42 -6.29 -9.73 -17.53
CA PRO A 42 -7.67 -9.27 -17.58
C PRO A 42 -8.44 -9.95 -16.45
N PHE A 43 -9.38 -9.21 -15.85
CA PHE A 43 -10.31 -9.79 -14.90
C PHE A 43 -11.10 -10.92 -15.57
N SER A 44 -11.78 -11.75 -14.78
CA SER A 44 -12.66 -12.75 -15.36
C SER A 44 -13.78 -12.08 -16.16
N GLU A 45 -14.27 -12.77 -17.19
CA GLU A 45 -15.42 -12.35 -17.99
C GLU A 45 -16.66 -12.04 -17.12
N GLU A 46 -16.75 -12.66 -15.95
CA GLU A 46 -17.74 -12.39 -14.91
C GLU A 46 -17.61 -10.97 -14.33
N ILE A 47 -16.39 -10.51 -14.00
CA ILE A 47 -16.13 -9.16 -13.49
C ILE A 47 -16.40 -8.13 -14.60
N ASP A 48 -15.92 -8.39 -15.82
CA ASP A 48 -16.11 -7.50 -16.97
C ASP A 48 -17.60 -7.28 -17.32
N ARG A 49 -18.43 -8.29 -17.05
CA ARG A 49 -19.88 -8.25 -17.27
C ARG A 49 -20.69 -7.85 -16.04
N THR A 50 -20.06 -7.71 -14.88
CA THR A 50 -20.76 -7.35 -13.65
C THR A 50 -21.24 -5.90 -13.75
N PRO A 51 -22.56 -5.64 -13.72
CA PRO A 51 -23.07 -4.28 -13.72
C PRO A 51 -22.59 -3.56 -12.45
N ILE A 52 -22.02 -2.36 -12.60
CA ILE A 52 -21.70 -1.52 -11.45
C ILE A 52 -23.01 -1.16 -10.76
N SER A 53 -23.14 -1.54 -9.49
CA SER A 53 -24.33 -1.22 -8.70
C SER A 53 -24.46 0.30 -8.55
N ALA A 54 -25.69 0.82 -8.60
CA ALA A 54 -25.98 2.26 -8.47
C ALA A 54 -25.53 2.87 -7.13
N ASN A 55 -25.18 2.04 -6.15
CA ASN A 55 -24.62 2.48 -4.87
C ASN A 55 -23.13 2.84 -4.96
N PHE A 56 -22.43 2.43 -6.02
CA PHE A 56 -21.08 2.89 -6.29
C PHE A 56 -21.15 4.33 -6.83
N ARG A 57 -20.55 5.24 -6.07
CA ARG A 57 -20.31 6.62 -6.50
C ARG A 57 -18.82 6.79 -6.68
N GLU A 58 -18.41 7.32 -7.81
CA GLU A 58 -17.02 7.72 -8.03
C GLU A 58 -16.65 8.77 -6.99
N LEU A 59 -15.66 8.46 -6.15
CA LEU A 59 -15.09 9.44 -5.22
C LEU A 59 -14.17 10.34 -6.03
N VAL A 60 -14.70 11.48 -6.48
CA VAL A 60 -13.86 12.57 -6.98
C VAL A 60 -13.16 13.18 -5.78
N VAL A 61 -11.90 12.79 -5.57
CA VAL A 61 -11.03 13.44 -4.60
C VAL A 61 -10.45 14.69 -5.26
N GLU A 62 -10.68 15.85 -4.66
CA GLU A 62 -10.01 17.07 -5.10
C GLU A 62 -8.48 16.89 -5.04
N PRO A 63 -7.72 17.43 -6.02
CA PRO A 63 -6.26 17.42 -5.95
C PRO A 63 -5.78 17.95 -4.61
N PHE A 64 -4.74 17.33 -4.06
CA PHE A 64 -4.19 17.76 -2.79
C PHE A 64 -3.50 19.12 -2.96
N GLU A 65 -4.15 20.18 -2.49
CA GLU A 65 -3.66 21.57 -2.59
C GLU A 65 -2.50 21.90 -1.62
N GLY A 66 -1.97 20.92 -0.88
CA GLY A 66 -0.83 21.11 0.02
C GLY A 66 -1.12 21.95 1.28
N THR A 67 -2.34 22.44 1.44
CA THR A 67 -2.77 23.31 2.55
C THR A 67 -3.50 22.56 3.66
N GLN A 68 -3.96 21.34 3.38
CA GLN A 68 -4.57 20.46 4.38
C GLN A 68 -3.48 19.65 5.06
N ASP A 69 -3.43 19.72 6.40
CA ASP A 69 -2.61 18.82 7.20
C ASP A 69 -3.19 17.40 7.12
N PRO A 70 -2.48 16.41 6.55
CA PRO A 70 -2.94 15.03 6.48
C PRO A 70 -3.24 14.43 7.87
N HIS A 71 -2.65 14.98 8.93
CA HIS A 71 -2.82 14.52 10.31
C HIS A 71 -4.03 15.13 11.03
N ALA A 72 -4.68 16.16 10.48
CA ALA A 72 -5.87 16.77 11.08
C ALA A 72 -7.13 15.88 10.99
N HIS A 73 -7.09 14.82 10.18
CA HIS A 73 -8.25 13.98 9.85
C HIS A 73 -8.46 12.79 10.81
N PHE A 74 -7.92 12.80 12.03
CA PHE A 74 -8.03 11.68 12.99
C PHE A 74 -8.82 11.98 14.27
N GLU A 75 -9.46 13.16 14.39
CA GLU A 75 -10.16 13.59 15.60
C GLU A 75 -11.69 13.52 15.46
N GLN A 76 -12.25 12.45 14.86
CA GLN A 76 -13.71 12.31 14.73
C GLN A 76 -14.21 10.86 14.70
N ASN A 77 -13.69 10.01 15.59
CA ASN A 77 -14.32 8.72 15.89
C ASN A 77 -14.54 8.48 17.40
N GLU A 78 -14.78 9.52 18.19
CA GLU A 78 -15.21 9.36 19.58
C GLU A 78 -16.70 9.68 19.72
N THR A 79 -17.45 8.75 20.31
CA THR A 79 -18.88 8.80 20.68
C THR A 79 -19.85 8.00 19.79
N ILE A 80 -19.67 6.68 19.74
CA ILE A 80 -20.82 5.79 20.03
C ILE A 80 -20.65 5.35 21.49
N ARG A 81 -21.03 6.26 22.40
CA ARG A 81 -21.18 5.99 23.82
C ARG A 81 -22.44 5.13 24.01
N SER A 82 -22.31 4.13 24.87
CA SER A 82 -23.34 3.22 25.37
C SER A 82 -24.79 3.72 25.38
N SER A 83 -25.70 2.87 24.91
CA SER A 83 -26.98 2.55 25.56
C SER A 83 -27.45 1.18 25.11
#